data_AF-A0A954JNP4-F1
#
_entry.id   AF-A0A954JNP4-F1
#
_cell.length_a   1.000
_cell.length_b   1.000
_cell.length_c   1.000
_cell.angle_alpha   90.00
_cell.angle_beta   90.00
_cell.angle_gamma   90.00
#
_symmetry.space_group_name_H-M   'P 1'
#
loop_
_entity.id
_entity.type
_entity.pdbx_description
1 polymer ?
#
loop_
_entity_poly.entity_id
_entity_poly.type
_entity_poly.pdbx_seq_one_letter_code
_entity_poly.pdbx_strand_id
1 'polypeptide(L)'
;MIRAFLLALMPLALIGSCGTVDPGQGPLHVDFGDELAQPYRDILFQAPSLELIATDPDWPTEEGRKDPAKLHGYTVRGRAPLEAREERLELLEALARGARENNGMVAACFNPRHAIRAEWQGEICELIICFECLTFEVWDGEKRVEVVDLSESPSGTFDRLYEAAGLTIAPRGH
;
A
#
# COMPACT_ATOMS: atom_id res chain seq x y z
N MET A 1 -42.35 -63.93 -18.04
CA MET A 1 -40.87 -63.89 -17.95
C MET A 1 -40.49 -62.57 -17.27
N ILE A 2 -39.97 -62.66 -16.05
CA ILE A 2 -39.68 -61.53 -15.16
C ILE A 2 -38.17 -61.23 -15.28
N ARG A 3 -37.80 -60.02 -15.68
CA ARG A 3 -36.44 -59.44 -15.53
C ARG A 3 -36.61 -57.94 -15.29
N ALA A 4 -36.66 -57.53 -14.02
CA ALA A 4 -35.53 -57.08 -13.20
C ALA A 4 -35.13 -55.62 -13.51
N PHE A 5 -35.77 -54.71 -12.78
CA PHE A 5 -35.38 -53.30 -12.61
C PHE A 5 -34.04 -53.25 -11.86
N LEU A 6 -32.97 -52.76 -12.49
CA LEU A 6 -31.76 -52.34 -11.78
C LEU A 6 -31.95 -50.88 -11.34
N LEU A 7 -32.23 -50.69 -10.04
CA LEU A 7 -31.99 -49.41 -9.37
C LEU A 7 -30.49 -49.25 -9.15
N ALA A 8 -29.86 -48.32 -9.86
CA ALA A 8 -28.51 -47.88 -9.56
C ALA A 8 -28.56 -46.94 -8.34
N LEU A 9 -28.07 -47.40 -7.19
CA LEU A 9 -27.74 -46.54 -6.06
C LEU A 9 -26.58 -45.61 -6.45
N MET A 10 -26.85 -44.32 -6.63
CA MET A 10 -25.81 -43.29 -6.66
C MET A 10 -25.25 -43.10 -5.23
N PRO A 11 -23.93 -43.23 -5.01
CA PRO A 11 -23.33 -42.89 -3.74
C PRO A 11 -23.35 -41.37 -3.55
N LEU A 12 -24.00 -40.93 -2.48
CA LEU A 12 -24.00 -39.56 -2.00
C LEU A 12 -22.60 -39.23 -1.46
N ALA A 13 -21.77 -38.58 -2.28
CA ALA A 13 -20.47 -38.09 -1.85
C ALA A 13 -20.67 -36.88 -0.92
N LEU A 14 -20.50 -37.11 0.38
CA LEU A 14 -20.36 -36.05 1.38
C LEU A 14 -19.01 -35.35 1.15
N ILE A 15 -19.03 -34.24 0.41
CA ILE A 15 -17.89 -33.33 0.33
C ILE A 15 -17.83 -32.62 1.70
N GLY A 16 -16.95 -33.12 2.56
CA GLY A 16 -16.52 -32.40 3.76
C GLY A 16 -15.83 -31.13 3.33
N SER A 17 -16.55 -30.00 3.46
CA SER A 17 -15.96 -28.67 3.35
C SER A 17 -14.98 -28.51 4.51
N CYS A 18 -13.69 -28.69 4.25
CA CYS A 18 -12.65 -28.11 5.07
C CYS A 18 -12.83 -26.59 4.97
N GLY A 19 -13.56 -26.01 5.91
CA GLY A 19 -13.65 -24.58 6.08
C GLY A 19 -12.25 -24.04 6.29
N THR A 20 -11.65 -23.48 5.26
CA THR A 20 -10.55 -22.54 5.40
C THR A 20 -11.13 -21.36 6.16
N VAL A 21 -10.63 -21.14 7.37
CA VAL A 21 -10.85 -19.90 8.10
C VAL A 21 -10.33 -18.77 7.20
N ASP A 22 -11.27 -18.00 6.66
CA ASP A 22 -10.99 -16.80 5.89
C ASP A 22 -10.31 -15.78 6.83
N PRO A 23 -9.04 -15.39 6.61
CA PRO A 23 -8.29 -14.54 7.53
C PRO A 23 -8.71 -13.06 7.49
N GLY A 24 -10.03 -12.81 7.43
CA GLY A 24 -10.63 -11.50 7.65
C GLY A 24 -10.98 -10.76 6.37
N GLN A 25 -12.18 -11.00 5.82
CA GLN A 25 -12.80 -10.24 4.73
C GLN A 25 -13.21 -8.79 5.06
N GLY A 26 -12.68 -8.19 6.12
CA GLY A 26 -13.01 -6.82 6.53
C GLY A 26 -11.96 -5.78 6.15
N PRO A 27 -12.33 -4.48 6.16
CA PRO A 27 -11.38 -3.38 6.02
C PRO A 27 -10.23 -3.52 7.01
N LEU A 28 -9.07 -2.99 6.65
CA LEU A 28 -7.96 -2.90 7.60
C LEU A 28 -8.32 -1.92 8.72
N HIS A 29 -7.71 -2.09 9.88
CA HIS A 29 -7.84 -1.14 10.97
C HIS A 29 -6.45 -0.89 11.55
N VAL A 30 -5.95 0.32 11.35
CA VAL A 30 -4.65 0.76 11.85
C VAL A 30 -4.83 2.08 12.57
N ASP A 31 -4.23 2.18 13.76
CA ASP A 31 -4.32 3.39 14.58
C ASP A 31 -3.26 4.43 14.17
N PHE A 32 -3.64 5.24 13.18
CA PHE A 32 -2.93 6.44 12.74
C PHE A 32 -3.19 7.68 13.61
N GLY A 33 -3.88 7.55 14.76
CA GLY A 33 -4.23 8.70 15.61
C GLY A 33 -4.88 9.86 14.84
N ASP A 34 -4.32 11.05 14.98
CA ASP A 34 -4.72 12.26 14.25
C ASP A 34 -3.67 12.68 13.21
N GLU A 35 -2.63 11.86 13.01
CA GLU A 35 -1.49 12.15 12.14
C GLU A 35 -1.83 12.10 10.65
N LEU A 36 -2.87 11.35 10.26
CA LEU A 36 -3.37 11.30 8.88
C LEU A 36 -4.88 11.56 8.86
N ALA A 37 -5.32 12.48 8.00
CA ALA A 37 -6.74 12.82 7.92
C ALA A 37 -7.62 11.58 7.59
N GLN A 38 -8.78 11.50 8.25
CA GLN A 38 -9.69 10.35 8.17
C GLN A 38 -10.05 9.90 6.75
N PRO A 39 -10.37 10.79 5.79
CA PRO A 39 -10.73 10.36 4.44
C PRO A 39 -9.66 9.51 3.76
N TYR A 40 -8.37 9.86 3.95
CA TYR A 40 -7.25 9.13 3.35
C TYR A 40 -6.98 7.80 4.06
N ARG A 41 -7.20 7.73 5.38
CA ARG A 41 -7.19 6.46 6.14
C ARG A 41 -8.26 5.51 5.62
N ASP A 42 -9.48 6.01 5.42
CA ASP A 42 -10.59 5.19 4.93
C ASP A 42 -10.27 4.60 3.54
N ILE A 43 -9.68 5.38 2.62
CA ILE A 43 -9.26 4.87 1.30
C ILE A 43 -8.21 3.76 1.47
N LEU A 44 -7.15 4.00 2.26
CA LEU A 44 -6.07 3.02 2.47
C LEU A 44 -6.57 1.70 3.09
N PHE A 45 -7.54 1.77 4.00
CA PHE A 45 -8.05 0.62 4.73
C PHE A 45 -9.09 -0.19 3.97
N GLN A 46 -9.85 0.47 3.10
CA GLN A 46 -10.90 -0.14 2.31
C GLN A 46 -10.38 -0.67 0.96
N ALA A 47 -9.28 -0.11 0.45
CA ALA A 47 -8.70 -0.56 -0.80
C ALA A 47 -8.33 -2.06 -0.73
N PRO A 48 -8.81 -2.89 -1.68
CA PRO A 48 -8.52 -4.33 -1.68
C PRO A 48 -7.05 -4.63 -2.04
N SER A 49 -6.33 -3.65 -2.58
CA SER A 49 -4.93 -3.71 -2.94
C SER A 49 -4.31 -2.33 -2.75
N LEU A 50 -3.01 -2.29 -2.45
CA LEU A 50 -2.19 -1.09 -2.56
C LEU A 50 -1.25 -1.29 -3.75
N GLU A 51 -0.98 -0.23 -4.50
CA GLU A 51 0.12 -0.24 -5.46
C GLU A 51 1.37 0.33 -4.79
N LEU A 52 2.44 -0.47 -4.75
CA LEU A 52 3.77 -0.05 -4.35
C LEU A 52 4.48 0.56 -5.55
N ILE A 53 5.06 1.74 -5.39
CA ILE A 53 5.68 2.49 -6.48
C ILE A 53 7.09 2.89 -6.01
N ALA A 54 8.11 2.32 -6.64
CA ALA A 54 9.49 2.74 -6.42
C ALA A 54 9.79 3.97 -7.28
N THR A 55 10.32 5.03 -6.68
CA THR A 55 10.64 6.30 -7.36
C THR A 55 12.14 6.59 -7.35
N ASP A 56 12.62 7.36 -8.33
CA ASP A 56 13.91 8.04 -8.22
C ASP A 56 13.75 9.37 -7.47
N PRO A 57 14.70 9.72 -6.59
CA PRO A 57 14.67 10.93 -5.77
C PRO A 57 15.09 12.19 -6.55
N ASP A 58 14.97 12.18 -7.88
CA ASP A 58 15.29 13.34 -8.70
C ASP A 58 14.28 14.47 -8.47
N TRP A 59 14.78 15.70 -8.33
CA TRP A 59 13.91 16.86 -8.14
C TRP A 59 12.98 17.03 -9.36
N PRO A 60 11.65 17.11 -9.14
CA PRO A 60 10.70 17.19 -10.23
C PRO A 60 10.79 18.56 -10.92
N THR A 61 10.91 18.54 -12.26
CA THR A 61 10.77 19.75 -13.09
C THR A 61 9.30 20.07 -13.33
N GLU A 62 9.00 21.29 -13.81
CA GLU A 62 7.64 21.65 -14.18
C GLU A 62 7.07 20.75 -15.29
N GLU A 63 7.91 20.41 -16.28
CA GLU A 63 7.54 19.47 -17.34
C GLU A 63 7.33 18.07 -16.79
N GLY A 64 8.18 17.63 -15.85
CA GLY A 64 8.06 16.32 -15.23
C GLY A 64 6.73 16.16 -14.48
N ARG A 65 6.25 17.20 -13.80
CA ARG A 65 4.94 17.18 -13.12
C ARG A 65 3.76 17.06 -14.08
N LYS A 66 3.93 17.40 -15.36
CA LYS A 66 2.90 17.28 -16.40
C LYS A 66 2.96 15.94 -17.14
N ASP A 67 3.99 15.12 -16.88
CA ASP A 67 4.18 13.84 -17.53
C ASP A 67 3.38 12.74 -16.79
N PRO A 68 2.37 12.13 -17.43
CA PRO A 68 1.56 11.08 -16.81
C PRO A 68 2.34 9.77 -16.57
N ALA A 69 3.54 9.60 -17.15
CA ALA A 69 4.40 8.46 -16.85
C ALA A 69 5.15 8.61 -15.52
N LYS A 70 5.20 9.83 -14.97
CA LYS A 70 5.81 10.16 -13.68
C LYS A 70 4.76 10.21 -12.59
N LEU A 71 5.17 9.96 -11.35
CA LEU A 71 4.32 10.17 -10.19
C LEU A 71 4.63 11.57 -9.63
N HIS A 72 3.75 12.55 -9.85
CA HIS A 72 3.96 13.93 -9.36
C HIS A 72 5.31 14.55 -9.76
N GLY A 73 5.84 14.13 -10.91
CA GLY A 73 7.15 14.54 -11.44
C GLY A 73 8.33 13.64 -11.09
N TYR A 74 8.17 12.72 -10.13
CA TYR A 74 9.19 11.72 -9.80
C TYR A 74 9.20 10.60 -10.84
N THR A 75 10.41 10.22 -11.28
CA THR A 75 10.57 9.07 -12.19
C THR A 75 10.17 7.80 -11.47
N VAL A 76 9.31 7.00 -12.09
CA VAL A 76 8.89 5.71 -11.57
C VAL A 76 9.87 4.63 -12.06
N ARG A 77 10.49 3.92 -11.12
CA ARG A 77 11.39 2.78 -11.39
C ARG A 77 10.65 1.47 -11.56
N GLY A 78 9.49 1.35 -10.91
CA GLY A 78 8.64 0.16 -10.98
C GLY A 78 7.37 0.32 -10.15
N ARG A 79 6.39 -0.52 -10.46
CA ARG A 79 5.11 -0.63 -9.76
C ARG A 79 4.78 -2.08 -9.49
N ALA A 80 4.21 -2.39 -8.34
CA ALA A 80 3.75 -3.73 -8.02
C ALA A 80 2.50 -3.69 -7.12
N PRO A 81 1.55 -4.62 -7.31
CA PRO A 81 0.39 -4.71 -6.43
C PRO A 81 0.76 -5.40 -5.10
N LEU A 82 0.13 -4.98 -4.00
CA LEU A 82 0.19 -5.58 -2.68
C LEU A 82 -1.21 -6.04 -2.25
N GLU A 83 -1.55 -7.27 -2.66
CA GLU A 83 -2.90 -7.85 -2.50
C GLU A 83 -3.05 -8.72 -1.24
N ALA A 84 -1.95 -9.14 -0.62
CA ALA A 84 -2.01 -9.89 0.63
C ALA A 84 -2.45 -8.96 1.76
N ARG A 85 -3.53 -9.32 2.46
CA ARG A 85 -4.13 -8.51 3.52
C ARG A 85 -3.14 -8.28 4.66
N GLU A 86 -2.40 -9.31 5.04
CA GLU A 86 -1.42 -9.29 6.12
C GLU A 86 -0.25 -8.36 5.78
N GLU A 87 0.22 -8.36 4.53
CA GLU A 87 1.31 -7.48 4.10
C GLU A 87 0.87 -6.02 4.02
N ARG A 88 -0.37 -5.76 3.54
CA ARG A 88 -0.94 -4.40 3.61
C ARG A 88 -1.07 -3.91 5.04
N LEU A 89 -1.55 -4.77 5.95
CA LEU A 89 -1.68 -4.44 7.36
C LEU A 89 -0.32 -4.10 7.96
N GLU A 90 0.69 -4.96 7.72
CA GLU A 90 2.05 -4.74 8.21
C GLU A 90 2.65 -3.42 7.70
N LEU A 91 2.48 -3.12 6.40
CA LEU A 91 2.96 -1.89 5.78
C LEU A 91 2.33 -0.65 6.43
N LEU A 92 1.00 -0.65 6.59
CA LEU A 92 0.25 0.47 7.14
C LEU A 92 0.48 0.64 8.64
N GLU A 93 0.60 -0.44 9.41
CA GLU A 93 0.98 -0.40 10.83
C GLU A 93 2.38 0.18 11.03
N ALA A 94 3.34 -0.19 10.17
CA ALA A 94 4.68 0.38 10.21
C ALA A 94 4.62 1.89 9.93
N LEU A 95 3.87 2.33 8.91
CA LEU A 95 3.73 3.74 8.57
C LEU A 95 3.07 4.55 9.71
N ALA A 96 1.97 4.04 10.27
CA ALA A 96 1.26 4.66 11.38
C ALA A 96 2.15 4.82 12.62
N ARG A 97 2.90 3.76 12.96
CA ARG A 97 3.89 3.81 14.04
C ARG A 97 4.94 4.89 13.77
N GLY A 98 5.49 4.93 12.56
CA GLY A 98 6.48 5.94 12.18
C GLY A 98 5.95 7.36 12.31
N ALA A 99 4.70 7.61 11.90
CA ALA A 99 4.08 8.93 12.00
C ALA A 99 3.96 9.39 13.46
N ARG A 100 3.50 8.49 14.32
CA ARG A 100 3.31 8.75 15.77
C ARG A 100 4.60 8.87 16.57
N GLU A 101 5.67 8.21 16.11
CA GLU A 101 6.97 8.23 16.77
C GLU A 101 7.79 9.50 16.46
N ASN A 102 7.42 10.24 15.40
CA ASN A 102 8.14 11.46 15.06
C ASN A 102 7.93 12.52 16.17
N ASN A 103 9.02 13.15 16.58
CA ASN A 103 9.07 14.14 17.66
C ASN A 103 9.17 15.59 17.14
N GLY A 104 8.67 15.85 15.93
CA GLY A 104 8.79 17.12 15.20
C GLY A 104 10.11 17.28 14.44
N MET A 105 10.85 16.19 14.24
CA MET A 105 12.11 16.21 13.50
C MET A 105 11.83 16.06 12.00
N VAL A 106 12.25 17.07 11.25
CA VAL A 106 12.14 17.12 9.79
C VAL A 106 13.47 17.59 9.20
N ALA A 107 13.84 17.07 8.03
CA ALA A 107 14.99 17.57 7.28
C ALA A 107 14.54 18.50 6.15
N ALA A 108 15.42 19.38 5.69
CA ALA A 108 15.10 20.33 4.61
C ALA A 108 15.02 19.70 3.20
N CYS A 109 15.31 18.41 3.07
CA CYS A 109 15.29 17.68 1.81
C CYS A 109 13.88 17.17 1.47
N PHE A 110 13.70 16.67 0.24
CA PHE A 110 12.64 15.71 -0.08
C PHE A 110 13.09 14.80 -1.23
N ASN A 111 13.62 13.62 -0.88
CA ASN A 111 14.24 12.64 -1.78
C ASN A 111 13.43 11.32 -1.78
N PRO A 112 12.18 11.30 -2.27
CA PRO A 112 11.30 10.16 -2.09
C PRO A 112 11.72 8.97 -2.95
N ARG A 113 11.61 7.78 -2.37
CA ARG A 113 11.94 6.50 -3.05
C ARG A 113 10.81 5.49 -3.00
N HIS A 114 9.82 5.76 -2.16
CA HIS A 114 8.68 4.92 -1.90
C HIS A 114 7.44 5.75 -2.11
N ALA A 115 6.45 5.18 -2.79
CA ALA A 115 5.12 5.72 -2.78
C ALA A 115 4.10 4.58 -2.76
N ILE A 116 3.01 4.79 -2.03
CA ILE A 116 1.86 3.89 -2.07
C ILE A 116 0.68 4.60 -2.74
N ARG A 117 -0.03 3.89 -3.60
CA ARG A 117 -1.28 4.36 -4.18
C ARG A 117 -2.41 3.41 -3.77
N ALA A 118 -3.50 3.98 -3.27
CA ALA A 118 -4.73 3.28 -2.98
C ALA A 118 -5.88 3.91 -3.78
N GLU A 119 -6.84 3.09 -4.14
CA GLU A 119 -8.06 3.53 -4.81
C GLU A 119 -9.26 2.82 -4.20
N TRP A 120 -10.27 3.60 -3.82
CA TRP A 120 -11.51 3.07 -3.25
C TRP A 120 -12.69 3.96 -3.66
N GLN A 121 -13.73 3.34 -4.24
CA GLN A 121 -14.93 4.05 -4.71
C GLN A 121 -14.65 5.23 -5.67
N GLY A 122 -13.57 5.15 -6.44
CA GLY A 122 -13.14 6.21 -7.37
C GLY A 122 -12.32 7.33 -6.73
N GLU A 123 -12.14 7.30 -5.41
CA GLU A 123 -11.24 8.20 -4.68
C GLU A 123 -9.82 7.62 -4.68
N ILE A 124 -8.83 8.50 -4.83
CA ILE A 124 -7.40 8.15 -4.88
C ILE A 124 -6.70 8.72 -3.65
N CYS A 125 -5.83 7.92 -3.05
CA CYS A 125 -4.89 8.35 -2.03
C CYS A 125 -3.49 7.90 -2.44
N GLU A 126 -2.60 8.86 -2.64
CA GLU A 126 -1.19 8.62 -2.97
C GLU A 126 -0.32 9.20 -1.87
N LEU A 127 0.49 8.34 -1.25
CA LEU A 127 1.49 8.78 -0.27
C LEU A 127 2.87 8.71 -0.90
N ILE A 128 3.56 9.84 -0.99
CA ILE A 128 4.95 9.90 -1.47
C ILE A 128 5.86 10.04 -0.24
N ILE A 129 6.71 9.06 -0.01
CA ILE A 129 7.37 8.84 1.27
C ILE A 129 8.87 9.07 1.16
N CYS A 130 9.40 9.88 2.08
CA CYS A 130 10.82 10.17 2.18
C CYS A 130 11.36 9.95 3.59
N PHE A 131 11.94 8.77 3.82
CA PHE A 131 12.56 8.42 5.11
C PHE A 131 13.80 9.26 5.46
N GLU A 132 14.50 9.84 4.47
CA GLU A 132 15.63 10.76 4.75
C GLU A 132 15.15 12.10 5.31
N CYS A 133 13.96 12.52 4.92
CA CYS A 133 13.43 13.83 5.25
C CYS A 133 12.37 13.76 6.33
N LEU A 134 12.04 12.54 6.76
CA LEU A 134 11.19 12.25 7.91
C LEU A 134 9.77 12.78 7.69
N THR A 135 9.29 12.68 6.46
CA THR A 135 7.93 13.07 6.07
C THR A 135 7.39 12.19 4.95
N PHE A 136 6.07 12.19 4.80
CA PHE A 136 5.41 11.81 3.56
C PHE A 136 4.39 12.85 3.13
N GLU A 137 4.25 13.03 1.82
CA GLU A 137 3.22 13.87 1.22
C GLU A 137 1.98 13.03 0.91
N VAL A 138 0.80 13.59 1.15
CA VAL A 138 -0.49 12.99 0.80
C VAL A 138 -1.06 13.73 -0.41
N TRP A 139 -1.50 12.96 -1.41
CA TRP A 139 -2.07 13.45 -2.65
C TRP A 139 -3.43 12.80 -2.92
N ASP A 140 -4.41 13.60 -3.36
CA ASP A 140 -5.77 13.17 -3.72
C ASP A 140 -5.94 12.93 -5.24
N GLY A 141 -4.87 12.43 -5.87
CA GLY A 141 -4.77 12.29 -7.32
C GLY A 141 -3.95 13.40 -7.95
N GLU A 142 -4.40 14.66 -7.92
CA GLU A 142 -3.66 15.78 -8.55
C GLU A 142 -3.11 16.80 -7.55
N LYS A 143 -3.71 16.92 -6.36
CA LYS A 143 -3.37 17.97 -5.41
C LYS A 143 -2.72 17.37 -4.17
N ARG A 144 -1.62 17.99 -3.75
CA ARG A 144 -1.05 17.74 -2.42
C ARG A 144 -1.94 18.36 -1.37
N VAL A 145 -2.45 17.53 -0.48
CA VAL A 145 -3.49 17.87 0.50
C VAL A 145 -2.94 17.93 1.92
N GLU A 146 -1.87 17.18 2.21
CA GLU A 146 -1.28 17.09 3.54
C GLU A 146 0.21 16.72 3.44
N VAL A 147 0.97 17.07 4.47
CA VAL A 147 2.34 16.56 4.71
C VAL A 147 2.36 16.07 6.14
N VAL A 148 2.79 14.84 6.33
CA VAL A 148 2.79 14.16 7.63
C VAL A 148 4.23 13.87 8.03
N ASP A 149 4.57 14.21 9.27
CA ASP A 149 5.86 13.88 9.86
C ASP A 149 5.98 12.37 10.08
N LEU A 150 7.19 11.83 9.92
CA LEU A 150 7.45 10.41 9.86
C LEU A 150 8.81 10.09 10.49
N SER A 151 8.92 9.09 11.36
CA SER A 151 10.22 8.60 11.81
C SER A 151 10.89 7.71 10.74
N GLU A 152 12.18 7.41 10.89
CA GLU A 152 12.86 6.47 9.99
C GLU A 152 12.44 5.00 10.23
N SER A 153 11.75 4.70 11.34
CA SER A 153 11.45 3.34 11.79
C SER A 153 10.69 2.45 10.78
N PRO A 154 9.85 2.95 9.85
CA PRO A 154 9.18 2.10 8.88
C PRO A 154 10.08 1.66 7.71
N SER A 155 11.23 2.30 7.52
CA SER A 155 12.02 2.14 6.28
C SER A 155 12.41 0.69 5.98
N GLY A 156 12.84 -0.09 6.98
CA GLY A 156 13.18 -1.50 6.78
C GLY A 156 11.99 -2.38 6.39
N THR A 157 10.78 -2.09 6.87
CA THR A 157 9.55 -2.80 6.47
C THR A 157 9.19 -2.46 5.03
N PHE A 158 9.27 -1.18 4.66
CA PHE A 158 9.01 -0.72 3.30
C PHE A 158 10.00 -1.31 2.31
N ASP A 159 11.31 -1.20 2.59
CA ASP A 159 12.36 -1.72 1.73
C ASP A 159 12.13 -3.23 1.46
N ARG A 160 11.89 -4.01 2.52
CA ARG A 160 11.63 -5.45 2.41
C ARG A 160 10.39 -5.78 1.57
N LEU A 161 9.27 -5.09 1.77
CA LEU A 161 8.03 -5.37 1.03
C LEU A 161 8.14 -4.97 -0.45
N TYR A 162 8.83 -3.88 -0.75
CA TYR A 162 9.08 -3.44 -2.12
C TYR A 162 10.01 -4.41 -2.86
N GLU A 163 11.09 -4.83 -2.22
CA GLU A 163 12.01 -5.84 -2.77
C GLU A 163 11.32 -7.20 -2.96
N ALA A 164 10.50 -7.63 -2.01
CA ALA A 164 9.71 -8.86 -2.12
C ALA A 164 8.72 -8.80 -3.31
N ALA A 165 8.19 -7.61 -3.61
CA ALA A 165 7.35 -7.35 -4.77
C ALA A 165 8.15 -7.20 -6.09
N GLY A 166 9.48 -7.38 -6.06
CA GLY A 166 10.37 -7.32 -7.23
C GLY A 166 10.77 -5.90 -7.64
N LEU A 167 10.54 -4.91 -6.79
CA LEU A 167 10.91 -3.51 -7.06
C LEU A 167 12.38 -3.26 -6.74
N THR A 168 13.02 -2.42 -7.55
CA THR A 168 14.38 -1.91 -7.28
C THR A 168 14.29 -0.50 -6.74
N ILE A 169 14.64 -0.34 -5.47
CA ILE A 169 14.66 0.94 -4.76
C ILE A 169 15.93 1.72 -5.14
N ALA A 170 15.82 3.03 -5.34
CA ALA A 170 16.99 3.87 -5.60
C ALA A 170 17.94 3.90 -4.37
N PRO A 171 19.27 3.98 -4.55
CA PRO A 171 20.20 4.06 -3.42
C PRO A 171 20.03 5.36 -2.62
N ARG A 172 20.39 5.36 -1.33
CA ARG A 172 20.44 6.56 -0.47
C ARG A 172 21.72 7.37 -0.71
N GLY A 173 21.66 8.69 -0.47
CA GLY A 173 22.84 9.57 -0.39
C GLY A 173 23.33 10.16 -1.72
N HIS A 174 22.58 11.12 -2.27
CA HIS A 174 23.00 11.95 -3.42
C HIS A 174 23.44 13.33 -2.95
#